data_AF-A0A9P5CLX0-F1
#
_entry.id   AF-A0A9P5CLX0-F1
#
_cell.length_a   1.000
_cell.length_b   1.000
_cell.length_c   1.000
_cell.angle_alpha   90.00
_cell.angle_beta   90.00
_cell.angle_gamma   90.00
#
_symmetry.space_group_name_H-M   'P 1'
#
loop_
_entity.id
_entity.type
_entity.pdbx_description
1 polymer ?
#
loop_
_entity_poly.entity_id
_entity_poly.type
_entity_poly.pdbx_seq_one_letter_code
_entity_poly.pdbx_strand_id
1 'polypeptide(L)'
;MSATVGEPAAKPTATSPAATAATATVPKSLGMRKNGKQWHAPKKAFRPASGLTSYEKRAKERVALAAMKAKEKEMKDEKEAERQRRITQIKDKRAAKEERERYEKLAAKMHKKRVERLKRKEKRNKLLNS
;
A
#
# COMPACT_ATOMS: atom_id res chain seq x y z
N MET A 1 -8.04 65.02 17.26
CA MET A 1 -7.38 63.73 17.56
C MET A 1 -6.61 63.36 16.28
N SER A 2 -5.41 63.90 16.04
CA SER A 2 -4.12 63.63 16.73
C SER A 2 -3.87 62.11 16.79
N ALA A 3 -2.79 61.53 16.28
CA ALA A 3 -1.58 62.04 15.64
C ALA A 3 -0.90 60.88 14.89
N THR A 4 -0.20 61.20 13.81
CA THR A 4 0.92 60.42 13.24
C THR A 4 2.17 60.69 14.08
N VAL A 5 3.04 59.67 14.28
CA VAL A 5 4.52 59.72 14.47
C VAL A 5 5.01 58.35 14.97
N GLY A 6 6.12 57.84 14.42
CA GLY A 6 7.07 57.02 15.20
C GLY A 6 7.72 55.80 14.54
N GLU A 7 8.65 56.00 13.62
CA GLU A 7 9.73 55.07 13.17
C GLU A 7 10.95 55.17 14.15
N PRO A 8 12.10 54.41 14.10
CA PRO A 8 12.54 53.13 13.49
C PRO A 8 13.21 52.14 14.48
N ALA A 9 13.55 50.90 14.03
CA ALA A 9 14.93 50.35 14.01
C ALA A 9 15.02 48.82 13.86
N ALA A 10 16.16 48.38 13.33
CA ALA A 10 16.80 47.08 13.43
C ALA A 10 16.45 45.98 12.40
N LYS A 11 17.24 45.98 11.31
CA LYS A 11 17.63 44.75 10.61
C LYS A 11 18.42 43.83 11.57
N PRO A 12 18.21 42.51 11.54
CA PRO A 12 19.26 41.58 11.90
C PRO A 12 19.78 40.81 10.69
N THR A 13 21.09 40.86 10.56
CA THR A 13 21.97 40.11 9.67
C THR A 13 22.03 38.62 10.00
N ALA A 14 22.16 37.80 8.95
CA ALA A 14 22.88 36.52 8.84
C ALA A 14 22.92 35.53 10.03
N THR A 15 22.58 34.26 9.77
CA THR A 15 23.43 33.08 10.08
C THR A 15 22.88 31.84 9.37
N SER A 16 23.65 31.32 8.41
CA SER A 16 23.44 30.02 7.74
C SER A 16 24.35 28.99 8.43
N PRO A 17 23.88 27.78 8.77
CA PRO A 17 24.68 26.82 9.51
C PRO A 17 25.76 26.19 8.62
N ALA A 18 26.97 26.18 9.18
CA ALA A 18 28.21 25.59 8.70
C ALA A 18 28.07 24.35 7.81
N ALA A 19 28.40 24.53 6.53
CA ALA A 19 28.81 23.44 5.66
C ALA A 19 30.30 23.12 5.94
N THR A 20 30.54 21.87 6.26
CA THR A 20 31.83 21.24 6.51
C THR A 20 32.82 21.59 5.40
N ALA A 21 33.93 22.22 5.79
CA ALA A 21 35.04 22.54 4.89
C ALA A 21 35.61 21.24 4.29
N ALA A 22 35.21 20.93 3.07
CA ALA A 22 35.97 20.04 2.21
C ALA A 22 37.28 20.74 1.87
N THR A 23 38.37 20.31 2.50
CA THR A 23 39.72 20.71 2.14
C THR A 23 39.98 20.29 0.70
N ALA A 24 39.76 21.21 -0.24
CA ALA A 24 40.23 21.09 -1.61
C ALA A 24 41.76 21.22 -1.55
N THR A 25 42.44 20.08 -1.43
CA THR A 25 43.89 20.02 -1.62
C THR A 25 44.19 20.35 -3.07
N VAL A 26 44.62 21.59 -3.32
CA VAL A 26 45.17 22.01 -4.61
C VAL A 26 46.29 21.01 -4.97
N PRO A 27 46.22 20.30 -6.12
CA PRO A 27 47.24 19.34 -6.48
C PRO A 27 48.54 20.09 -6.67
N LYS A 28 49.56 19.75 -5.86
CA LYS A 28 50.89 20.35 -5.96
C LYS A 28 51.41 20.09 -7.37
N SER A 29 51.63 21.15 -8.14
CA SER A 29 52.08 21.04 -9.53
C SER A 29 53.44 20.35 -9.55
N LEU A 30 53.51 19.17 -10.16
CA LEU A 30 54.77 18.50 -10.39
C LEU A 30 55.47 19.26 -11.51
N GLY A 31 56.66 19.79 -11.21
CA GLY A 31 57.39 20.71 -12.09
C GLY A 31 57.77 20.13 -13.46
N MET A 32 58.44 20.93 -14.28
CA MET A 32 58.88 20.52 -15.62
C MET A 32 60.28 19.88 -15.56
N ARG A 33 60.52 18.81 -16.33
CA ARG A 33 61.88 18.28 -16.50
C ARG A 33 62.72 19.26 -17.32
N LYS A 34 64.05 19.24 -17.16
CA LYS A 34 64.98 20.04 -17.99
C LYS A 34 64.82 19.79 -19.50
N ASN A 35 64.29 18.62 -19.89
CA ASN A 35 63.97 18.25 -21.28
C ASN A 35 62.49 18.56 -21.66
N GLY A 36 61.85 19.55 -21.03
CA GLY A 36 60.51 20.03 -21.38
C GLY A 36 59.31 19.11 -21.09
N LYS A 37 59.52 17.83 -20.74
CA LYS A 37 58.42 16.90 -20.38
C LYS A 37 57.97 17.08 -18.92
N GLN A 38 56.67 17.00 -18.67
CA GLN A 38 56.10 17.12 -17.32
C GLN A 38 56.14 15.79 -16.54
N TRP A 39 56.24 15.88 -15.20
CA TRP A 39 56.07 14.73 -14.31
C TRP A 39 54.61 14.26 -14.28
N HIS A 40 54.38 12.96 -14.45
CA HIS A 40 53.05 12.36 -14.26
C HIS A 40 52.72 12.21 -12.77
N ALA A 41 51.48 12.50 -12.41
CA ALA A 41 50.98 12.25 -11.06
C ALA A 41 50.91 10.74 -10.78
N PRO A 42 51.26 10.29 -9.55
CA PRO A 42 51.12 8.90 -9.17
C PRO A 42 49.64 8.50 -9.21
N LYS A 43 49.31 7.54 -10.07
CA LYS A 43 47.94 7.01 -10.20
C LYS A 43 47.63 6.16 -8.98
N LYS A 44 46.61 6.55 -8.20
CA LYS A 44 46.12 5.69 -7.12
C LYS A 44 45.37 4.49 -7.70
N ALA A 45 45.59 3.30 -7.12
CA ALA A 45 44.89 2.10 -7.54
C ALA A 45 43.38 2.25 -7.35
N PHE A 46 42.61 1.95 -8.40
CA PHE A 46 41.16 1.96 -8.36
C PHE A 46 40.66 0.86 -7.41
N ARG A 47 39.91 1.25 -6.38
CA ARG A 47 39.32 0.32 -5.40
C ARG A 47 37.81 0.57 -5.28
N PRO A 48 36.97 -0.19 -6.00
CA PRO A 48 35.51 0.03 -6.01
C PRO A 48 34.82 -0.28 -4.67
N ALA A 49 35.52 -0.93 -3.74
CA ALA A 49 34.96 -1.38 -2.47
C ALA A 49 35.21 -0.44 -1.26
N SER A 50 35.96 0.66 -1.40
CA SER A 50 36.50 1.40 -0.25
C SER A 50 35.52 2.33 0.49
N GLY A 51 34.22 2.31 0.16
CA GLY A 51 33.25 3.27 0.69
C GLY A 51 32.41 2.82 1.89
N LEU A 52 32.11 1.51 2.05
CA LEU A 52 31.32 1.00 3.19
C LEU A 52 31.81 -0.40 3.58
N THR A 53 31.78 -0.69 4.88
CA THR A 53 32.00 -2.05 5.40
C THR A 53 30.97 -2.99 4.78
N SER A 54 31.36 -4.24 4.46
CA SER A 54 30.47 -5.22 3.81
C SER A 54 29.21 -5.52 4.64
N TYR A 55 29.25 -5.23 5.95
CA TYR A 55 28.12 -5.38 6.86
C TYR A 55 27.10 -4.24 6.71
N GLU A 56 27.54 -2.98 6.70
CA GLU A 56 26.64 -1.82 6.57
C GLU A 56 25.87 -1.84 5.25
N LYS A 57 26.49 -2.30 4.16
CA LYS A 57 25.81 -2.50 2.86
C LYS A 57 24.69 -3.53 2.99
N ARG A 58 25.00 -4.71 3.54
CA ARG A 58 24.00 -5.77 3.77
C ARG A 58 22.89 -5.35 4.73
N ALA A 59 23.20 -4.57 5.76
CA ALA A 59 22.20 -4.05 6.69
C ALA A 59 21.21 -3.11 5.98
N LYS A 60 21.72 -2.17 5.19
CA LYS A 60 20.89 -1.25 4.37
C LYS A 60 20.03 -2.01 3.35
N GLU A 61 20.61 -3.00 2.68
CA GLU A 61 19.90 -3.87 1.73
C GLU A 61 18.77 -4.66 2.43
N ARG A 62 19.02 -5.23 3.61
CA ARG A 62 17.97 -5.94 4.37
C ARG A 62 16.82 -5.03 4.77
N VAL A 63 17.11 -3.81 5.22
CA VAL A 63 16.08 -2.82 5.58
C VAL A 63 15.26 -2.43 4.36
N ALA A 64 15.93 -2.19 3.22
CA ALA A 64 15.25 -1.88 1.96
C ALA A 64 14.36 -3.05 1.49
N LEU A 65 14.86 -4.28 1.56
CA LEU A 65 14.09 -5.48 1.20
C LEU A 65 12.90 -5.71 2.15
N ALA A 66 13.08 -5.47 3.45
CA ALA A 66 11.99 -5.57 4.42
C ALA A 66 10.89 -4.55 4.14
N ALA A 67 11.26 -3.30 3.84
CA ALA A 67 10.30 -2.26 3.46
C ALA A 67 9.56 -2.59 2.16
N MET A 68 10.24 -3.15 1.15
CA MET A 68 9.59 -3.59 -0.10
C MET A 68 8.62 -4.75 0.14
N LYS A 69 9.03 -5.75 0.93
CA LYS A 69 8.18 -6.91 1.26
C LYS A 69 6.97 -6.52 2.11
N ALA A 70 7.11 -5.56 3.03
CA ALA A 70 6.00 -5.04 3.81
C ALA A 70 4.94 -4.43 2.88
N LYS A 71 5.36 -3.54 1.96
CA LYS A 71 4.46 -2.95 0.96
C LYS A 71 3.83 -3.98 0.03
N GLU A 72 4.59 -4.99 -0.40
CA GLU A 72 4.06 -6.07 -1.24
C GLU A 72 3.01 -6.89 -0.48
N LYS A 73 3.25 -7.16 0.80
CA LYS A 73 2.32 -7.90 1.65
C LYS A 73 1.04 -7.12 1.88
N GLU A 74 1.13 -5.83 2.23
CA GLU A 74 -0.03 -4.94 2.38
C GLU A 74 -0.91 -4.96 1.11
N MET A 75 -0.29 -4.82 -0.07
CA MET A 75 -1.01 -4.86 -1.35
C MET A 75 -1.67 -6.22 -1.66
N LYS A 76 -1.10 -7.33 -1.17
CA LYS A 76 -1.69 -8.67 -1.34
C LYS A 76 -2.83 -8.90 -0.36
N ASP A 77 -2.63 -8.54 0.90
CA ASP A 77 -3.62 -8.68 1.96
C ASP A 77 -4.89 -7.87 1.64
N GLU A 78 -4.76 -6.66 1.09
CA GLU A 78 -5.89 -5.85 0.62
C GLU A 78 -6.67 -6.52 -0.52
N LYS A 79 -5.96 -7.03 -1.54
CA LYS A 79 -6.59 -7.74 -2.67
C LYS A 79 -7.29 -9.03 -2.23
N GLU A 80 -6.68 -9.76 -1.30
CA GLU A 80 -7.27 -10.98 -0.76
C GLU A 80 -8.49 -10.68 0.10
N ALA A 81 -8.46 -9.61 0.90
CA ALA A 81 -9.61 -9.16 1.68
C ALA A 81 -10.79 -8.77 0.77
N GLU A 82 -10.55 -8.05 -0.32
CA GLU A 82 -11.58 -7.72 -1.31
C GLU A 82 -12.17 -8.97 -1.97
N ARG A 83 -11.29 -9.90 -2.38
CA ARG A 83 -11.71 -11.18 -2.96
C ARG A 83 -12.55 -11.99 -1.97
N GLN A 84 -12.14 -12.05 -0.70
CA GLN A 84 -12.87 -12.75 0.35
C GLN A 84 -14.24 -12.09 0.59
N ARG A 85 -14.31 -10.75 0.67
CA ARG A 85 -15.58 -10.01 0.79
C ARG A 85 -16.55 -10.32 -0.36
N ARG A 86 -16.04 -10.43 -1.59
CA ARG A 86 -16.88 -10.81 -2.73
C ARG A 86 -17.37 -12.25 -2.62
N ILE A 87 -16.50 -13.17 -2.19
CA ILE A 87 -16.86 -14.58 -2.02
C ILE A 87 -17.92 -14.75 -0.92
N THR A 88 -17.77 -14.08 0.23
CA THR A 88 -18.75 -14.14 1.32
C THR A 88 -20.10 -13.61 0.85
N GLN A 89 -20.13 -12.43 0.22
CA GLN A 89 -21.38 -11.89 -0.32
C GLN A 89 -22.09 -12.82 -1.32
N ILE A 90 -21.34 -13.51 -2.18
CA ILE A 90 -21.93 -14.48 -3.13
C ILE A 90 -22.48 -15.70 -2.38
N LYS A 91 -21.75 -16.21 -1.38
CA LYS A 91 -22.22 -17.33 -0.56
C LYS A 91 -23.47 -16.96 0.22
N ASP A 92 -23.50 -15.79 0.84
CA ASP A 92 -24.64 -15.30 1.61
C ASP A 92 -25.88 -15.14 0.73
N LYS A 93 -25.71 -14.59 -0.48
CA LYS A 93 -26.80 -14.49 -1.47
C LYS A 93 -27.33 -15.86 -1.90
N ARG A 94 -26.45 -16.85 -2.08
CA ARG A 94 -26.85 -18.22 -2.44
C ARG A 94 -27.59 -18.90 -1.29
N ALA A 95 -27.07 -18.82 -0.06
CA ALA A 95 -27.71 -19.35 1.12
C ALA A 95 -29.11 -18.73 1.33
N ALA A 96 -29.22 -17.41 1.24
CA ALA A 96 -30.52 -16.72 1.35
C ALA A 96 -31.50 -17.15 0.25
N LYS A 97 -31.02 -17.42 -0.97
CA LYS A 97 -31.86 -17.92 -2.07
C LYS A 97 -32.32 -19.35 -1.80
N GLU A 98 -31.41 -20.24 -1.38
CA GLU A 98 -31.73 -21.63 -1.05
C GLU A 98 -32.74 -21.74 0.10
N GLU A 99 -32.60 -20.89 1.12
CA GLU A 99 -33.57 -20.81 2.22
C GLU A 99 -34.95 -20.35 1.71
N ARG A 100 -35.01 -19.30 0.90
CA ARG A 100 -36.26 -18.84 0.27
C ARG A 100 -36.91 -19.94 -0.56
N GLU A 101 -36.15 -20.57 -1.45
CA GLU A 101 -36.64 -21.68 -2.28
C GLU A 101 -37.12 -22.88 -1.45
N ARG A 102 -36.48 -23.16 -0.31
CA ARG A 102 -36.92 -24.20 0.64
C ARG A 102 -38.26 -23.85 1.26
N TYR A 103 -38.43 -22.62 1.72
CA TYR A 103 -39.71 -22.14 2.28
C TYR A 103 -40.82 -22.12 1.23
N GLU A 104 -40.53 -21.70 0.01
CA GLU A 104 -41.48 -21.72 -1.11
C GLU A 104 -41.93 -23.15 -1.46
N LYS A 105 -41.00 -24.12 -1.52
CA LYS A 105 -41.33 -25.54 -1.73
C LYS A 105 -42.21 -26.09 -0.61
N LEU A 106 -41.95 -25.72 0.64
CA LEU A 106 -42.78 -26.10 1.78
C LEU A 106 -44.18 -25.49 1.70
N ALA A 107 -44.27 -24.20 1.37
CA ALA A 107 -45.54 -23.49 1.19
C ALA A 107 -46.36 -24.11 0.05
N ALA A 108 -45.73 -24.39 -1.10
CA ALA A 108 -46.36 -25.06 -2.24
C ALA A 108 -46.89 -26.45 -1.86
N LYS A 109 -46.12 -27.23 -1.08
CA LYS A 109 -46.54 -28.55 -0.58
C LYS A 109 -47.78 -28.43 0.32
N MET A 110 -47.83 -27.44 1.22
CA MET A 110 -48.99 -27.22 2.09
C MET A 110 -50.20 -26.71 1.32
N HIS A 111 -49.99 -25.82 0.34
CA HIS A 111 -51.03 -25.34 -0.54
C HIS A 111 -51.65 -26.48 -1.35
N LYS A 112 -50.81 -27.35 -1.95
CA LYS A 112 -51.27 -28.55 -2.66
C LYS A 112 -52.12 -29.45 -1.77
N LYS A 113 -51.66 -29.74 -0.54
CA LYS A 113 -52.43 -30.53 0.43
C LYS A 113 -53.78 -29.89 0.78
N ARG A 114 -53.83 -28.56 0.93
CA ARG A 114 -55.07 -27.82 1.21
C ARG A 114 -56.05 -27.94 0.04
N VAL A 115 -55.59 -27.70 -1.19
CA VAL A 115 -56.40 -27.81 -2.40
C VAL A 115 -56.94 -29.23 -2.58
N GLU A 116 -56.11 -30.26 -2.40
CA GLU A 116 -56.56 -31.65 -2.47
C GLU A 116 -57.59 -32.01 -1.38
N ARG A 117 -57.45 -31.44 -0.18
CA ARG A 117 -58.43 -31.64 0.90
C ARG A 117 -59.77 -30.97 0.57
N LEU A 118 -59.75 -29.78 -0.03
CA LEU A 118 -60.95 -29.08 -0.49
C LEU A 118 -61.66 -29.88 -1.59
N LYS A 119 -60.93 -30.29 -2.64
CA LYS A 119 -61.47 -31.14 -3.71
C LYS A 119 -62.12 -32.42 -3.20
N ARG A 120 -61.53 -33.07 -2.20
CA ARG A 120 -62.12 -34.27 -1.56
C ARG A 120 -63.38 -33.97 -0.77
N LYS A 121 -63.44 -32.84 -0.06
CA LYS A 121 -64.65 -32.39 0.64
C LYS A 121 -65.75 -32.03 -0.34
N GLU A 122 -65.45 -31.29 -1.40
CA GLU A 122 -66.40 -30.95 -2.46
C GLU A 122 -66.97 -32.21 -3.11
N LYS A 123 -66.11 -33.19 -3.46
CA LYS A 123 -66.56 -34.49 -3.97
C LYS A 123 -67.51 -35.20 -3.00
N ARG A 124 -67.18 -35.21 -1.70
CA ARG A 124 -68.02 -35.86 -0.69
C ARG A 124 -69.34 -35.13 -0.48
N ASN A 125 -69.31 -33.80 -0.29
CA ASN A 125 -70.52 -33.00 -0.10
C ASN A 125 -71.43 -33.09 -1.31
N LYS A 126 -70.86 -33.15 -2.52
CA LYS A 126 -71.64 -33.39 -3.75
C LYS A 126 -72.35 -34.75 -3.76
N LEU A 127 -71.77 -35.79 -3.16
CA LEU A 127 -72.41 -37.12 -3.06
C LEU A 127 -73.43 -37.22 -1.92
N LEU A 128 -73.30 -36.40 -0.88
CA LEU A 128 -74.17 -36.43 0.30
C LEU A 128 -75.33 -35.43 0.23
N ASN A 129 -75.18 -34.35 -0.53
CA ASN A 129 -76.18 -33.29 -0.74
C ASN A 129 -76.71 -33.27 -2.19
N SER A 130 -76.55 -34.37 -2.92
CA SER A 130 -77.22 -34.64 -4.21
C SER A 130 -78.41 -35.56 -4.00
#